data_AF-A0A519UIN6-F1
#
_entry.id   AF-A0A519UIN6-F1
#
_cell.length_a   1.000
_cell.length_b   1.000
_cell.length_c   1.000
_cell.angle_alpha   90.00
_cell.angle_beta   90.00
_cell.angle_gamma   90.00
#
_symmetry.space_group_name_H-M   'P 1'
#
loop_
_entity.id
_entity.type
_entity.pdbx_description
1 polymer ?
#
loop_
_entity_poly.entity_id
_entity_poly.type
_entity_poly.pdbx_seq_one_letter_code
_entity_poly.pdbx_strand_id
1 'polypeptide(L)'
;FEGHRVAATLGAGNPMALKTAFARTGVLPAGAPTQQGPAQRVAQAAVLDLGAVAATATEQHLLLGYDTPYAVQYFGQNLRPWWRRDPAMTMEKALAAAEADYPRLRQKATAFDQKLYADAQAAGGKKYADLCQLAYRQAVAAHSIVAGPKGELFFFSKENFSGGFIGTVDVTYPSEPLFLLYNNELAKGMLRFMFDYSESGRWKKDFPAHDLGTYPLANGQQYGEDMPVEEAGNMLILTAAAVKLDGQPDFARQHWPTLTKWVGFLKRDGFDPANQLSTDDFAGHLARNTNLSVKAIMGIACYGQLAGQLGDTKTATEYTTLARDLAKRWIQMAQDGDHYALTFDKPANSWSQKYNLVWDKVLGLNIFPPEVAQQELAFYLKHQQQYGL
;
A
#
# COMPACT_ATOMS: atom_id res chain seq x y z
N PHE A 1 -5.85 0.54 45.84
CA PHE A 1 -5.25 -0.74 45.42
C PHE A 1 -3.88 -0.47 44.83
N GLU A 2 -2.89 -0.23 45.69
CA GLU A 2 -1.47 -0.23 45.31
C GLU A 2 -1.05 -1.69 45.17
N GLY A 3 -1.29 -2.26 43.99
CA GLY A 3 -0.75 -3.56 43.64
C GLY A 3 0.73 -3.40 43.34
N HIS A 4 1.58 -4.09 44.11
CA HIS A 4 2.99 -4.28 43.81
C HIS A 4 3.14 -4.76 42.35
N ARG A 5 3.44 -3.83 41.43
CA ARG A 5 3.97 -4.17 40.11
C ARG A 5 5.34 -4.77 40.36
N VAL A 6 5.45 -6.10 40.46
CA VAL A 6 6.75 -6.77 40.38
C VAL A 6 7.25 -6.49 38.97
N ALA A 7 8.21 -5.57 38.85
CA ALA A 7 8.81 -5.25 37.56
C ALA A 7 9.41 -6.54 36.99
N ALA A 8 9.11 -6.84 35.72
CA ALA A 8 9.73 -7.96 35.02
C ALA A 8 11.25 -7.87 35.17
N THR A 9 11.90 -9.00 35.45
CA THR A 9 13.37 -9.03 35.43
C THR A 9 13.82 -9.08 33.97
N LEU A 10 14.61 -8.10 33.55
CA LEU A 10 15.15 -8.01 32.19
C LEU A 10 16.62 -8.43 32.18
N GLY A 11 17.04 -9.06 31.09
CA GLY A 11 18.44 -9.44 30.87
C GLY A 11 18.78 -9.44 29.40
N ALA A 12 20.06 -9.25 29.08
CA ALA A 12 20.58 -9.36 27.73
C ALA A 12 21.94 -10.05 27.73
N GLY A 13 22.25 -10.79 26.66
CA GLY A 13 23.53 -11.49 26.53
C GLY A 13 23.45 -12.75 25.69
N ASN A 14 24.34 -13.71 25.97
CA ASN A 14 24.39 -14.98 25.25
C ASN A 14 23.10 -15.79 25.50
N PRO A 15 22.37 -16.22 24.44
CA PRO A 15 21.10 -16.92 24.59
C PRO A 15 21.18 -18.21 25.42
N MET A 16 22.26 -18.99 25.29
CA MET A 16 22.44 -20.24 26.02
C MET A 16 22.73 -19.99 27.51
N ALA A 17 23.50 -18.95 27.83
CA ALA A 17 23.77 -18.56 29.21
C ALA A 17 22.48 -18.10 29.91
N LEU A 18 21.69 -17.22 29.25
CA LEU A 18 20.40 -16.74 29.77
C LEU A 18 19.44 -17.92 30.03
N LYS A 19 19.29 -18.82 29.05
CA LYS A 19 18.44 -20.00 29.17
C LYS A 19 18.89 -20.95 30.29
N THR A 20 20.20 -21.18 30.39
CA THR A 20 20.78 -22.10 31.40
C THR A 20 20.62 -21.54 32.81
N ALA A 21 20.84 -20.23 32.99
CA ALA A 21 20.63 -19.56 34.28
C ALA A 21 19.17 -19.65 34.70
N PHE A 22 18.25 -19.24 33.82
CA PHE A 22 16.81 -19.28 34.12
C PHE A 22 16.32 -20.70 34.43
N ALA A 23 16.75 -21.71 33.66
CA ALA A 23 16.37 -23.10 33.90
C ALA A 23 16.86 -23.65 35.26
N ARG A 24 17.96 -23.10 35.81
CA ARG A 24 18.52 -23.54 37.09
C ARG A 24 17.93 -22.81 38.29
N THR A 25 17.71 -21.51 38.18
CA THR A 25 17.41 -20.65 39.34
C THR A 25 16.07 -19.92 39.23
N GLY A 26 15.41 -19.93 38.07
CA GLY A 26 14.24 -19.11 37.81
C GLY A 26 14.54 -17.61 37.66
N VAL A 27 15.82 -17.20 37.70
CA VAL A 27 16.24 -15.80 37.68
C VAL A 27 17.23 -15.56 36.54
N LEU A 28 17.14 -14.41 35.88
CA LEU A 28 18.12 -14.00 34.88
C LEU A 28 19.42 -13.54 35.57
N PRO A 29 20.60 -13.80 34.97
CA PRO A 29 21.83 -13.22 35.44
C PRO A 29 21.75 -11.68 35.32
N ALA A 30 22.49 -10.96 36.18
CA ALA A 30 22.61 -9.51 36.06
C ALA A 30 23.01 -9.12 34.63
N GLY A 31 22.36 -8.09 34.09
CA GLY A 31 22.52 -7.69 32.69
C GLY A 31 23.98 -7.51 32.31
N ALA A 32 24.39 -8.09 31.18
CA ALA A 32 25.71 -7.82 30.63
C ALA A 32 25.75 -6.34 30.18
N PRO A 33 26.87 -5.62 30.40
CA PRO A 33 27.03 -4.27 29.87
C PRO A 33 26.90 -4.28 28.35
N THR A 34 26.43 -3.17 27.77
CA THR A 34 26.41 -2.96 26.32
C THR A 34 27.80 -3.26 25.74
N GLN A 35 27.89 -4.26 24.87
CA GLN A 35 29.14 -4.61 24.22
C GLN A 35 29.24 -3.90 22.86
N GLN A 36 30.34 -3.19 22.64
CA GLN A 36 30.73 -2.71 21.32
C GLN A 36 31.66 -3.75 20.69
N GLY A 37 31.37 -4.18 19.47
CA GLY A 37 32.17 -5.18 18.77
C GLY A 37 31.49 -5.74 17.52
N PRO A 38 32.08 -6.75 16.88
CA PRO A 38 31.47 -7.47 15.77
C PRO A 38 30.08 -7.99 16.15
N ALA A 39 29.19 -8.14 15.15
CA ALA A 39 27.87 -8.71 15.37
C ALA A 39 27.98 -10.09 16.02
N GLN A 40 27.31 -10.28 17.15
CA GLN A 40 27.26 -11.55 17.88
C GLN A 40 25.80 -11.97 18.06
N ARG A 41 25.61 -13.28 18.28
CA ARG A 41 24.30 -13.80 18.66
C ARG A 41 23.98 -13.40 20.09
N VAL A 42 23.22 -12.33 20.23
CA VAL A 42 22.69 -11.84 21.52
C VAL A 42 21.18 -12.06 21.59
N ALA A 43 20.66 -12.22 22.81
CA ALA A 43 19.24 -12.22 23.08
C ALA A 43 18.91 -11.20 24.16
N GLN A 44 17.69 -10.65 24.08
CA GLN A 44 17.02 -10.02 25.20
C GLN A 44 16.09 -11.06 25.84
N ALA A 45 16.01 -11.07 27.16
CA ALA A 45 15.15 -11.95 27.94
C ALA A 45 14.35 -11.13 28.96
N ALA A 46 13.11 -11.53 29.17
CA ALA A 46 12.23 -11.00 30.21
C ALA A 46 11.65 -12.17 31.00
N VAL A 47 11.66 -12.05 32.32
CA VAL A 47 11.02 -13.00 33.24
C VAL A 47 9.89 -12.28 33.95
N LEU A 48 8.68 -12.83 33.79
CA LEU A 48 7.48 -12.39 34.47
C LEU A 48 7.10 -13.45 35.52
N ASP A 49 7.12 -13.07 36.79
CA ASP A 49 6.65 -13.92 37.87
C ASP A 49 5.13 -13.74 38.00
N LEU A 50 4.39 -14.80 37.64
CA LEU A 50 2.92 -14.84 37.72
C LEU A 50 2.42 -15.39 39.06
N GLY A 51 3.32 -15.78 39.96
CA GLY A 51 3.00 -16.45 41.21
C GLY A 51 2.57 -17.91 41.03
N ALA A 52 1.97 -18.48 42.08
CA ALA A 52 1.41 -19.83 42.04
C ALA A 52 0.08 -19.86 41.26
N VAL A 53 -0.14 -20.94 40.51
CA VAL A 53 -1.42 -21.16 39.80
C VAL A 53 -2.57 -21.25 40.80
N ALA A 54 -3.57 -20.41 40.60
CA ALA A 54 -4.76 -20.32 41.46
C ALA A 54 -6.05 -20.31 40.62
N ALA A 55 -7.20 -20.39 41.28
CA ALA A 55 -8.51 -20.38 40.61
C ALA A 55 -8.83 -19.03 39.95
N THR A 56 -8.29 -17.93 40.47
CA THR A 56 -8.46 -16.58 39.91
C THR A 56 -7.38 -16.31 38.87
N ALA A 57 -7.79 -15.91 37.67
CA ALA A 57 -6.86 -15.54 36.61
C ALA A 57 -6.08 -14.25 36.95
N THR A 58 -4.80 -14.24 36.63
CA THR A 58 -3.93 -13.05 36.68
C THR A 58 -3.38 -12.78 35.27
N GLU A 59 -3.18 -11.50 34.95
CA GLU A 59 -2.65 -11.06 33.66
C GLU A 59 -1.44 -10.15 33.90
N GLN A 60 -0.40 -10.36 33.10
CA GLN A 60 0.73 -9.43 32.94
C GLN A 60 1.06 -9.33 31.44
N HIS A 61 1.62 -8.21 31.03
CA HIS A 61 2.05 -8.00 29.65
C HIS A 61 3.44 -7.38 29.58
N LEU A 62 4.11 -7.61 28.45
CA LEU A 62 5.42 -7.06 28.13
C LEU A 62 5.28 -6.15 26.91
N LEU A 63 5.95 -5.00 26.95
CA LEU A 63 6.09 -4.13 25.79
C LEU A 63 7.48 -4.35 25.19
N LEU A 64 7.52 -4.59 23.88
CA LEU A 64 8.75 -4.74 23.11
C LEU A 64 8.82 -3.63 22.06
N GLY A 65 9.91 -2.86 22.08
CA GLY A 65 10.17 -1.78 21.14
C GLY A 65 11.40 -2.08 20.29
N TYR A 66 11.34 -1.71 19.00
CA TYR A 66 12.48 -1.75 18.09
C TYR A 66 12.93 -0.32 17.77
N ASP A 67 14.02 0.12 18.38
CA ASP A 67 14.47 1.51 18.23
C ASP A 67 15.18 1.73 16.89
N THR A 68 14.54 2.51 16.03
CA THR A 68 15.02 2.89 14.70
C THR A 68 15.10 4.41 14.60
N PRO A 69 16.28 5.02 14.83
CA PRO A 69 16.43 6.48 14.78
C PRO A 69 16.09 7.10 13.41
N TYR A 70 16.34 6.35 12.34
CA TYR A 70 16.05 6.69 10.95
C TYR A 70 15.57 5.45 10.21
N ALA A 71 14.44 5.55 9.51
CA ALA A 71 13.78 4.38 8.91
C ALA A 71 13.96 4.28 7.39
N VAL A 72 14.06 5.42 6.71
CA VAL A 72 14.21 5.51 5.24
C VAL A 72 15.24 6.59 4.93
N GLN A 73 16.09 6.36 3.93
CA GLN A 73 16.88 7.41 3.31
C GLN A 73 16.15 7.89 2.06
N TYR A 74 15.90 9.20 1.95
CA TYR A 74 15.19 9.83 0.86
C TYR A 74 16.07 10.87 0.17
N PHE A 75 16.48 10.61 -1.06
CA PHE A 75 17.44 11.42 -1.83
C PHE A 75 18.68 11.85 -1.02
N GLY A 76 19.26 10.91 -0.27
CA GLY A 76 20.42 11.11 0.60
C GLY A 76 20.11 11.65 2.00
N GLN A 77 18.89 12.08 2.29
CA GLN A 77 18.47 12.52 3.62
C GLN A 77 17.88 11.36 4.44
N ASN A 78 18.44 11.08 5.62
CA ASN A 78 17.87 10.08 6.52
C ASN A 78 16.62 10.63 7.22
N LEU A 79 15.46 10.02 6.98
CA LEU A 79 14.16 10.41 7.51
C LEU A 79 13.83 9.63 8.79
N ARG A 80 13.21 10.33 9.76
CA ARG A 80 12.76 9.73 11.01
C ARG A 80 11.45 8.97 10.80
N PRO A 81 11.24 7.82 11.46
CA PRO A 81 9.93 7.20 11.47
C PRO A 81 8.91 8.13 12.14
N TRP A 82 7.64 8.00 11.76
CA TRP A 82 6.58 8.91 12.20
C TRP A 82 6.40 8.99 13.71
N TRP A 83 6.64 7.88 14.42
CA TRP A 83 6.58 7.82 15.88
C TRP A 83 7.71 8.63 16.54
N ARG A 84 8.83 8.84 15.85
CA ARG A 84 10.00 9.63 16.26
C ARG A 84 10.18 10.89 15.41
N ARG A 85 9.09 11.44 14.86
CA ARG A 85 9.15 12.68 14.06
C ARG A 85 9.62 13.88 14.89
N ASP A 86 9.30 13.88 16.18
CA ASP A 86 9.94 14.75 17.16
C ASP A 86 11.30 14.15 17.59
N PRO A 87 12.43 14.84 17.39
CA PRO A 87 13.74 14.35 17.79
C PRO A 87 13.88 14.11 19.31
N ALA A 88 13.02 14.72 20.13
CA ALA A 88 13.01 14.50 21.58
C ALA A 88 12.31 13.19 22.01
N MET A 89 11.61 12.52 21.10
CA MET A 89 10.99 11.22 21.36
C MET A 89 12.06 10.13 21.41
N THR A 90 12.00 9.27 22.42
CA THR A 90 12.88 8.09 22.57
C THR A 90 12.02 6.83 22.63
N MET A 91 12.63 5.65 22.45
CA MET A 91 11.87 4.40 22.53
C MET A 91 11.28 4.19 23.94
N GLU A 92 11.99 4.60 24.99
CA GLU A 92 11.49 4.54 26.37
C GLU A 92 10.23 5.41 26.55
N LYS A 93 10.24 6.63 26.00
CA LYS A 93 9.06 7.52 26.01
C LYS A 93 7.91 6.93 25.20
N ALA A 94 8.21 6.33 24.04
CA ALA A 94 7.19 5.68 23.21
C ALA A 94 6.55 4.48 23.90
N LEU A 95 7.35 3.62 24.55
CA LEU A 95 6.86 2.48 25.33
C LEU A 95 6.07 2.94 26.56
N ALA A 96 6.52 3.99 27.26
CA ALA A 96 5.77 4.57 28.38
C ALA A 96 4.42 5.15 27.94
N ALA A 97 4.37 5.82 26.79
CA ALA A 97 3.13 6.32 26.21
C ALA A 97 2.20 5.16 25.79
N ALA A 98 2.73 4.10 25.18
CA ALA A 98 1.97 2.92 24.80
C ALA A 98 1.40 2.16 26.01
N GLU A 99 2.17 2.04 27.10
CA GLU A 99 1.72 1.46 28.36
C GLU A 99 0.60 2.28 29.01
N ALA A 100 0.78 3.62 29.08
CA ALA A 100 -0.23 4.51 29.62
C ALA A 100 -1.57 4.44 28.86
N ASP A 101 -1.50 4.16 27.55
CA ASP A 101 -2.65 4.09 26.65
C ASP A 101 -3.12 2.65 26.36
N TYR A 102 -2.49 1.65 26.98
CA TYR A 102 -2.71 0.23 26.69
C TYR A 102 -4.20 -0.19 26.76
N PRO A 103 -4.98 0.17 27.80
CA PRO A 103 -6.39 -0.22 27.87
C PRO A 103 -7.21 0.30 26.68
N ARG A 104 -6.98 1.55 26.29
CA ARG A 104 -7.66 2.16 25.13
C ARG A 104 -7.22 1.51 23.82
N LEU A 105 -5.92 1.24 23.66
CA LEU A 105 -5.38 0.58 22.46
C LEU A 105 -5.95 -0.85 22.31
N ARG A 106 -5.99 -1.64 23.39
CA ARG A 106 -6.60 -2.98 23.39
C ARG A 106 -8.08 -2.94 23.03
N GLN A 107 -8.85 -2.00 23.60
CA GLN A 107 -10.26 -1.84 23.27
C GLN A 107 -10.46 -1.47 21.79
N LYS A 108 -9.70 -0.49 21.28
CA LYS A 108 -9.80 -0.07 19.87
C LYS A 108 -9.38 -1.19 18.91
N ALA A 109 -8.29 -1.91 19.21
CA ALA A 109 -7.84 -3.02 18.38
C ALA A 109 -8.88 -4.15 18.31
N THR A 110 -9.47 -4.51 19.47
CA THR A 110 -10.52 -5.54 19.54
C THR A 110 -11.76 -5.13 18.75
N ALA A 111 -12.23 -3.89 18.91
CA ALA A 111 -13.38 -3.38 18.18
C ALA A 111 -13.12 -3.32 16.67
N PHE A 112 -11.91 -2.92 16.26
CA PHE A 112 -11.51 -2.89 14.86
C PHE A 112 -11.44 -4.29 14.25
N ASP A 113 -10.80 -5.25 14.93
CA ASP A 113 -10.71 -6.64 14.47
C ASP A 113 -12.11 -7.25 14.25
N GLN A 114 -13.03 -7.00 15.19
CA GLN A 114 -14.43 -7.43 15.06
C GLN A 114 -15.13 -6.79 13.87
N LYS A 115 -14.98 -5.47 13.69
CA LYS A 115 -15.61 -4.74 12.59
C LYS A 115 -15.08 -5.20 11.23
N LEU A 116 -13.75 -5.27 11.06
CA LEU A 116 -13.13 -5.70 9.81
C LEU A 116 -13.59 -7.10 9.42
N TYR A 117 -13.62 -8.03 10.38
CA TYR A 117 -14.06 -9.39 10.11
C TYR A 117 -15.54 -9.46 9.74
N ALA A 118 -16.41 -8.75 10.49
CA ALA A 118 -17.84 -8.75 10.25
C ALA A 118 -18.19 -8.14 8.88
N ASP A 119 -17.58 -7.01 8.52
CA ASP A 119 -17.80 -6.35 7.22
C ASP A 119 -17.36 -7.26 6.06
N ALA A 120 -16.16 -7.87 6.16
CA ALA A 120 -15.67 -8.79 5.13
C ALA A 120 -16.52 -10.07 5.06
N GLN A 121 -16.98 -10.60 6.20
CA GLN A 121 -17.86 -11.77 6.22
C GLN A 121 -19.21 -11.47 5.58
N ALA A 122 -19.77 -10.28 5.79
CA ALA A 122 -20.99 -9.84 5.12
C ALA A 122 -20.80 -9.69 3.60
N ALA A 123 -19.60 -9.28 3.16
CA ALA A 123 -19.30 -9.08 1.74
C ALA A 123 -19.02 -10.38 0.96
N GLY A 124 -18.32 -11.35 1.57
CA GLY A 124 -17.81 -12.54 0.84
C GLY A 124 -17.79 -13.84 1.65
N GLY A 125 -18.44 -13.87 2.82
CA GLY A 125 -18.48 -15.03 3.69
C GLY A 125 -17.17 -15.27 4.47
N LYS A 126 -17.14 -16.36 5.23
CA LYS A 126 -16.06 -16.65 6.19
C LYS A 126 -14.68 -16.71 5.56
N LYS A 127 -14.52 -17.42 4.44
CA LYS A 127 -13.22 -17.60 3.77
C LYS A 127 -12.65 -16.25 3.29
N TYR A 128 -13.52 -15.37 2.77
CA TYR A 128 -13.11 -14.03 2.36
C TYR A 128 -12.72 -13.17 3.56
N ALA A 129 -13.46 -13.24 4.67
CA ALA A 129 -13.10 -12.55 5.91
C ALA A 129 -11.74 -12.99 6.48
N ASP A 130 -11.48 -14.31 6.49
CA ASP A 130 -10.20 -14.87 6.93
C ASP A 130 -9.04 -14.35 6.04
N LEU A 131 -9.24 -14.26 4.71
CA LEU A 131 -8.27 -13.69 3.77
C LEU A 131 -8.04 -12.19 3.99
N CYS A 132 -9.12 -11.39 4.12
CA CYS A 132 -9.03 -9.95 4.33
C CYS A 132 -8.30 -9.60 5.63
N GLN A 133 -8.52 -10.35 6.71
CA GLN A 133 -7.81 -10.12 7.98
C GLN A 133 -6.30 -10.35 7.84
N LEU A 134 -5.89 -11.40 7.11
CA LEU A 134 -4.48 -11.67 6.83
C LEU A 134 -3.87 -10.58 5.93
N ALA A 135 -4.55 -10.26 4.83
CA ALA A 135 -4.12 -9.25 3.87
C ALA A 135 -3.95 -7.87 4.53
N TYR A 136 -4.85 -7.50 5.44
CA TYR A 136 -4.74 -6.25 6.21
C TYR A 136 -3.42 -6.17 6.99
N ARG A 137 -3.08 -7.23 7.72
CA ARG A 137 -1.86 -7.28 8.53
C ARG A 137 -0.61 -7.22 7.65
N GLN A 138 -0.61 -7.96 6.54
CA GLN A 138 0.52 -8.00 5.61
C GLN A 138 0.73 -6.66 4.91
N ALA A 139 -0.35 -6.06 4.38
CA ALA A 139 -0.28 -4.77 3.71
C ALA A 139 0.27 -3.69 4.65
N VAL A 140 -0.28 -3.54 5.86
CA VAL A 140 0.18 -2.54 6.83
C VAL A 140 1.63 -2.79 7.26
N ALA A 141 2.02 -4.05 7.53
CA ALA A 141 3.38 -4.40 7.98
C ALA A 141 4.44 -4.26 6.88
N ALA A 142 4.05 -4.30 5.60
CA ALA A 142 4.94 -4.13 4.46
C ALA A 142 5.27 -2.65 4.16
N HIS A 143 4.82 -1.71 4.99
CA HIS A 143 5.06 -0.29 4.78
C HIS A 143 5.75 0.38 5.97
N SER A 144 6.47 1.47 5.68
CA SER A 144 7.12 2.33 6.66
C SER A 144 6.57 3.75 6.60
N ILE A 145 6.08 4.26 7.74
CA ILE A 145 5.63 5.65 7.87
C ILE A 145 6.80 6.50 8.36
N VAL A 146 7.18 7.52 7.58
CA VAL A 146 8.24 8.47 7.92
C VAL A 146 7.77 9.91 7.80
N ALA A 147 8.41 10.81 8.54
CA ALA A 147 8.23 12.24 8.34
C ALA A 147 9.10 12.69 7.16
N GLY A 148 8.45 13.20 6.11
CA GLY A 148 9.09 13.78 4.94
C GLY A 148 9.85 15.07 5.26
N PRO A 149 10.62 15.61 4.29
CA PRO A 149 11.46 16.79 4.50
C PRO A 149 10.71 18.04 4.98
N LYS A 150 9.42 18.18 4.65
CA LYS A 150 8.55 19.29 5.08
C LYS A 150 7.67 18.92 6.30
N GLY A 151 7.89 17.75 6.90
CA GLY A 151 7.12 17.21 8.02
C GLY A 151 5.82 16.51 7.61
N GLU A 152 5.57 16.37 6.31
CA GLU A 152 4.46 15.61 5.73
C GLU A 152 4.61 14.11 5.96
N LEU A 153 3.50 13.38 5.89
CA LEU A 153 3.53 11.92 6.01
C LEU A 153 3.95 11.30 4.68
N PHE A 154 5.04 10.53 4.68
CA PHE A 154 5.37 9.57 3.64
C PHE A 154 5.10 8.16 4.14
N PHE A 155 4.54 7.33 3.26
CA PHE A 155 4.18 5.96 3.57
C PHE A 155 4.72 5.04 2.48
N PHE A 156 5.95 4.55 2.68
CA PHE A 156 6.65 3.77 1.67
C PHE A 156 6.30 2.30 1.78
N SER A 157 5.86 1.69 0.69
CA SER A 157 5.84 0.25 0.54
C SER A 157 7.26 -0.30 0.47
N LYS A 158 7.44 -1.52 0.98
CA LYS A 158 8.59 -2.38 0.69
C LYS A 158 8.06 -3.59 -0.07
N GLU A 159 8.50 -3.72 -1.31
CA GLU A 159 8.17 -4.89 -2.12
C GLU A 159 8.78 -6.17 -1.53
N ASN A 160 8.23 -7.32 -1.92
CA ASN A 160 8.69 -8.62 -1.43
C ASN A 160 10.06 -9.00 -2.04
N PHE A 161 10.38 -10.29 -2.08
CA PHE A 161 11.67 -10.78 -2.58
C PHE A 161 11.85 -10.64 -4.11
N SER A 162 10.91 -10.03 -4.83
CA SER A 162 11.01 -9.62 -6.25
C SER A 162 12.06 -8.53 -6.55
N GLY A 163 12.62 -7.92 -5.50
CA GLY A 163 13.68 -6.91 -5.64
C GLY A 163 13.78 -5.96 -4.45
N GLY A 164 12.80 -6.01 -3.54
CA GLY A 164 12.78 -5.17 -2.35
C GLY A 164 12.67 -3.68 -2.67
N PHE A 165 12.01 -3.34 -3.79
CA PHE A 165 11.86 -1.96 -4.22
C PHE A 165 11.03 -1.15 -3.21
N ILE A 166 11.31 0.16 -3.14
CA ILE A 166 10.67 1.09 -2.20
C ILE A 166 9.75 2.05 -2.94
N GLY A 167 8.52 2.19 -2.44
CA GLY A 167 7.55 3.12 -3.02
C GLY A 167 7.12 2.72 -4.44
N THR A 168 7.03 1.41 -4.70
CA THR A 168 6.59 0.84 -5.96
C THR A 168 5.13 1.24 -6.25
N VAL A 169 4.86 1.86 -7.40
CA VAL A 169 3.56 2.48 -7.72
C VAL A 169 2.52 1.42 -8.09
N ASP A 170 2.87 0.39 -8.85
CA ASP A 170 1.96 -0.71 -9.20
C ASP A 170 1.66 -1.65 -8.02
N VAL A 171 2.48 -1.63 -6.95
CA VAL A 171 2.15 -2.24 -5.63
C VAL A 171 1.28 -1.31 -4.76
N THR A 172 1.44 0.01 -4.93
CA THR A 172 0.58 0.99 -4.27
C THR A 172 -0.86 0.83 -4.73
N TYR A 173 -1.09 0.63 -6.02
CA TYR A 173 -2.42 0.49 -6.62
C TYR A 173 -3.33 -0.59 -5.98
N PRO A 174 -2.92 -1.87 -5.83
CA PRO A 174 -3.75 -2.91 -5.21
C PRO A 174 -3.87 -2.76 -3.69
N SER A 175 -2.94 -2.06 -3.02
CA SER A 175 -2.97 -1.87 -1.57
C SER A 175 -3.73 -0.62 -1.13
N GLU A 176 -3.81 0.41 -1.97
CA GLU A 176 -4.44 1.68 -1.63
C GLU A 176 -5.93 1.59 -1.24
N PRO A 177 -6.79 0.74 -1.85
CA PRO A 177 -8.18 0.61 -1.42
C PRO A 177 -8.37 0.37 0.08
N LEU A 178 -7.44 -0.36 0.71
CA LEU A 178 -7.43 -0.55 2.16
C LEU A 178 -7.21 0.78 2.90
N PHE A 179 -6.24 1.58 2.45
CA PHE A 179 -5.90 2.84 3.10
C PHE A 179 -6.93 3.94 2.79
N LEU A 180 -7.52 3.95 1.61
CA LEU A 180 -8.68 4.79 1.30
C LEU A 180 -9.84 4.51 2.27
N LEU A 181 -10.11 3.24 2.59
CA LEU A 181 -11.19 2.87 3.52
C LEU A 181 -10.91 3.30 4.96
N TYR A 182 -9.65 3.20 5.43
CA TYR A 182 -9.34 3.35 6.85
C TYR A 182 -8.61 4.65 7.23
N ASN A 183 -7.80 5.21 6.34
CA ASN A 183 -7.06 6.44 6.58
C ASN A 183 -6.54 7.08 5.28
N ASN A 184 -7.29 8.05 4.74
CA ASN A 184 -6.96 8.72 3.48
C ASN A 184 -5.60 9.47 3.51
N GLU A 185 -5.09 9.84 4.68
CA GLU A 185 -3.78 10.45 4.81
C GLU A 185 -2.63 9.46 4.54
N LEU A 186 -2.84 8.17 4.85
CA LEU A 186 -1.90 7.12 4.45
C LEU A 186 -1.92 6.89 2.94
N ALA A 187 -3.11 6.89 2.31
CA ALA A 187 -3.24 6.78 0.85
C ALA A 187 -2.46 7.91 0.15
N LYS A 188 -2.72 9.17 0.52
CA LYS A 188 -1.92 10.31 0.01
C LYS A 188 -0.43 10.19 0.30
N GLY A 189 -0.06 9.65 1.47
CA GLY A 189 1.32 9.38 1.85
C GLY A 189 2.06 8.40 0.93
N MET A 190 1.34 7.51 0.23
CA MET A 190 1.92 6.60 -0.78
C MET A 190 2.09 7.26 -2.15
N LEU A 191 1.51 8.44 -2.38
CA LEU A 191 1.58 9.14 -3.66
C LEU A 191 2.60 10.29 -3.65
N ARG A 192 2.76 10.96 -2.51
CA ARG A 192 3.55 12.20 -2.37
C ARG A 192 4.99 12.09 -2.86
N PHE A 193 5.68 11.02 -2.51
CA PHE A 193 7.08 10.85 -2.89
C PHE A 193 7.25 10.66 -4.40
N MET A 194 6.26 10.11 -5.10
CA MET A 194 6.31 9.90 -6.54
C MET A 194 6.03 11.20 -7.29
N PHE A 195 5.11 12.01 -6.77
CA PHE A 195 4.96 13.40 -7.21
C PHE A 195 6.24 14.20 -7.01
N ASP A 196 6.81 14.20 -5.81
CA ASP A 196 8.05 14.93 -5.51
C ASP A 196 9.22 14.46 -6.38
N TYR A 197 9.36 13.14 -6.63
CA TYR A 197 10.39 12.62 -7.54
C TYR A 197 10.24 13.15 -8.97
N SER A 198 9.01 13.21 -9.48
CA SER A 198 8.69 13.74 -10.81
C SER A 198 8.84 15.27 -10.89
N GLU A 199 8.44 15.99 -9.85
CA GLU A 199 8.43 17.45 -9.78
C GLU A 199 9.82 18.03 -9.53
N SER A 200 10.69 17.28 -8.85
CA SER A 200 12.08 17.67 -8.59
C SER A 200 12.96 17.72 -9.85
N GLY A 201 12.49 17.18 -10.97
CA GLY A 201 13.27 17.05 -12.21
C GLY A 201 14.33 15.94 -12.20
N ARG A 202 14.40 15.15 -11.11
CA ARG A 202 15.24 13.94 -11.04
C ARG A 202 14.72 12.86 -11.98
N TRP A 203 13.40 12.73 -12.07
CA TRP A 203 12.74 11.92 -13.08
C TRP A 203 12.36 12.77 -14.29
N LYS A 204 12.89 12.41 -15.47
CA LYS A 204 12.78 13.24 -16.69
C LYS A 204 11.66 12.81 -17.63
N LYS A 205 11.12 11.61 -17.47
CA LYS A 205 10.09 11.04 -18.36
C LYS A 205 8.73 11.67 -18.10
N ASP A 206 7.78 11.51 -19.02
CA ASP A 206 6.46 12.14 -18.99
C ASP A 206 5.34 11.25 -18.40
N PHE A 207 5.74 10.17 -17.74
CA PHE A 207 4.94 9.25 -16.93
C PHE A 207 5.63 9.07 -15.56
N PRO A 208 4.97 8.53 -14.51
CA PRO A 208 5.60 8.28 -13.22
C PRO A 208 6.69 7.20 -13.32
N ALA A 209 7.68 7.22 -12.41
CA ALA A 209 8.61 6.11 -12.28
C ALA A 209 7.90 4.88 -11.69
N HIS A 210 8.52 3.70 -11.80
CA HIS A 210 8.04 2.48 -11.15
C HIS A 210 8.23 2.54 -9.63
N ASP A 211 9.45 2.85 -9.18
CA ASP A 211 9.86 2.87 -7.77
C ASP A 211 10.82 4.05 -7.48
N LEU A 212 11.27 4.15 -6.23
CA LEU A 212 12.28 5.11 -5.78
C LEU A 212 13.60 4.45 -5.36
N GLY A 213 13.77 3.15 -5.57
CA GLY A 213 15.01 2.44 -5.32
C GLY A 213 14.81 1.14 -4.56
N THR A 214 15.81 0.71 -3.80
CA THR A 214 15.75 -0.51 -2.99
C THR A 214 15.61 -0.15 -1.51
N TYR A 215 14.60 -0.68 -0.84
CA TYR A 215 14.32 -0.41 0.56
C TYR A 215 15.56 -0.71 1.45
N PRO A 216 15.94 0.19 2.38
CA PRO A 216 15.26 1.42 2.79
C PRO A 216 15.74 2.70 2.07
N LEU A 217 16.35 2.59 0.88
CA LEU A 217 16.97 3.69 0.14
C LEU A 217 16.06 4.16 -1.02
N ALA A 218 15.31 5.24 -0.79
CA ALA A 218 14.51 5.94 -1.79
C ALA A 218 15.35 7.03 -2.48
N ASN A 219 16.28 6.63 -3.35
CA ASN A 219 17.26 7.51 -4.01
C ASN A 219 17.10 7.64 -5.54
N GLY A 220 16.07 7.02 -6.11
CA GLY A 220 15.76 6.99 -7.55
C GLY A 220 15.49 5.58 -8.04
N GLN A 221 14.73 5.47 -9.14
CA GLN A 221 14.29 4.19 -9.71
C GLN A 221 15.46 3.19 -9.84
N GLN A 222 15.24 1.95 -9.40
CA GLN A 222 16.16 0.83 -9.58
C GLN A 222 15.57 -0.29 -10.42
N TYR A 223 14.24 -0.37 -10.57
CA TYR A 223 13.64 -1.32 -11.51
C TYR A 223 14.11 -0.99 -12.93
N GLY A 224 14.67 -1.98 -13.61
CA GLY A 224 15.40 -1.80 -14.87
C GLY A 224 14.51 -1.52 -16.08
N GLU A 225 13.19 -1.52 -15.90
CA GLU A 225 12.20 -1.36 -16.96
C GLU A 225 11.14 -0.32 -16.56
N ASP A 226 10.50 0.31 -17.54
CA ASP A 226 9.39 1.22 -17.29
C ASP A 226 8.05 0.50 -17.50
N MET A 227 7.05 0.89 -16.71
CA MET A 227 5.65 0.51 -16.91
C MET A 227 4.78 1.75 -17.16
N PRO A 228 5.00 2.51 -18.24
CA PRO A 228 4.54 3.89 -18.32
C PRO A 228 3.02 4.07 -18.32
N VAL A 229 2.26 3.15 -18.94
CA VAL A 229 0.78 3.21 -18.92
C VAL A 229 0.22 2.70 -17.59
N GLU A 230 0.85 1.68 -17.01
CA GLU A 230 0.51 1.15 -15.69
C GLU A 230 0.62 2.28 -14.66
N GLU A 231 1.78 2.91 -14.54
CA GLU A 231 2.03 3.88 -13.48
C GLU A 231 1.31 5.19 -13.68
N ALA A 232 1.22 5.70 -14.92
CA ALA A 232 0.44 6.91 -15.18
C ALA A 232 -1.05 6.70 -14.86
N GLY A 233 -1.59 5.53 -15.22
CA GLY A 233 -2.95 5.14 -14.87
C GLY A 233 -3.15 5.03 -13.36
N ASN A 234 -2.23 4.35 -12.67
CA ASN A 234 -2.23 4.20 -11.21
C ASN A 234 -2.29 5.56 -10.53
N MET A 235 -1.30 6.43 -10.76
CA MET A 235 -1.21 7.71 -10.08
C MET A 235 -2.43 8.61 -10.31
N LEU A 236 -3.02 8.62 -11.51
CA LEU A 236 -4.22 9.41 -11.81
C LEU A 236 -5.46 8.87 -11.08
N ILE A 237 -5.67 7.56 -11.11
CA ILE A 237 -6.82 6.89 -10.48
C ILE A 237 -6.77 7.07 -8.95
N LEU A 238 -5.63 6.75 -8.35
CA LEU A 238 -5.41 6.81 -6.91
C LEU A 238 -5.50 8.25 -6.37
N THR A 239 -4.98 9.22 -7.13
CA THR A 239 -5.15 10.65 -6.81
C THR A 239 -6.62 11.08 -6.81
N ALA A 240 -7.39 10.67 -7.82
CA ALA A 240 -8.82 10.96 -7.90
C ALA A 240 -9.61 10.31 -6.76
N ALA A 241 -9.24 9.08 -6.37
CA ALA A 241 -9.84 8.39 -5.23
C ALA A 241 -9.58 9.11 -3.92
N ALA A 242 -8.33 9.49 -3.65
CA ALA A 242 -7.97 10.24 -2.45
C ALA A 242 -8.69 11.60 -2.38
N VAL A 243 -8.76 12.34 -3.49
CA VAL A 243 -9.47 13.62 -3.56
C VAL A 243 -10.98 13.45 -3.36
N LYS A 244 -11.58 12.41 -3.96
CA LYS A 244 -13.01 12.13 -3.78
C LYS A 244 -13.37 11.90 -2.31
N LEU A 245 -12.50 11.21 -1.56
CA LEU A 245 -12.69 10.99 -0.13
C LEU A 245 -12.45 12.23 0.73
N ASP A 246 -11.47 13.07 0.39
CA ASP A 246 -11.27 14.35 1.06
C ASP A 246 -12.44 15.32 0.83
N GLY A 247 -13.15 15.18 -0.30
CA GLY A 247 -14.21 16.08 -0.73
C GLY A 247 -13.71 17.45 -1.19
N GLN A 248 -12.39 17.64 -1.31
CA GLN A 248 -11.75 18.88 -1.73
C GLN A 248 -10.57 18.59 -2.67
N PRO A 249 -10.36 19.37 -3.75
CA PRO A 249 -9.36 19.07 -4.77
C PRO A 249 -7.95 19.55 -4.43
N ASP A 250 -7.67 19.93 -3.17
CA ASP A 250 -6.42 20.58 -2.77
C ASP A 250 -5.20 19.71 -3.08
N PHE A 251 -5.29 18.39 -2.86
CA PHE A 251 -4.20 17.46 -3.17
C PHE A 251 -3.89 17.41 -4.67
N ALA A 252 -4.91 17.31 -5.53
CA ALA A 252 -4.72 17.38 -6.98
C ALA A 252 -4.23 18.76 -7.44
N ARG A 253 -4.70 19.86 -6.82
CA ARG A 253 -4.28 21.23 -7.16
C ARG A 253 -2.77 21.41 -6.99
N GLN A 254 -2.20 20.85 -5.92
CA GLN A 254 -0.76 20.91 -5.63
C GLN A 254 0.08 20.29 -6.76
N HIS A 255 -0.43 19.23 -7.37
CA HIS A 255 0.29 18.40 -8.35
C HIS A 255 -0.26 18.53 -9.78
N TRP A 256 -1.08 19.54 -10.04
CA TRP A 256 -1.83 19.66 -11.30
C TRP A 256 -0.96 19.64 -12.57
N PRO A 257 0.20 20.32 -12.64
CA PRO A 257 1.07 20.25 -13.81
C PRO A 257 1.58 18.82 -14.08
N THR A 258 1.91 18.07 -13.04
CA THR A 258 2.38 16.68 -13.11
C THR A 258 1.28 15.74 -13.57
N LEU A 259 0.08 15.87 -12.99
CA LEU A 259 -1.12 15.15 -13.42
C LEU A 259 -1.45 15.43 -14.90
N THR A 260 -1.35 16.70 -15.32
CA THR A 260 -1.54 17.14 -16.72
C THR A 260 -0.54 16.45 -17.65
N LYS A 261 0.73 16.34 -17.23
CA LYS A 261 1.78 15.66 -18.00
C LYS A 261 1.45 14.17 -18.18
N TRP A 262 1.12 13.48 -17.09
CA TRP A 262 0.81 12.06 -17.10
C TRP A 262 -0.45 11.72 -17.89
N VAL A 263 -1.52 12.52 -17.79
CA VAL A 263 -2.71 12.30 -18.62
C VAL A 263 -2.43 12.60 -20.09
N GLY A 264 -1.54 13.56 -20.38
CA GLY A 264 -1.05 13.84 -21.73
C GLY A 264 -0.36 12.62 -22.35
N PHE A 265 0.47 11.92 -21.57
CA PHE A 265 1.05 10.64 -21.96
C PHE A 265 -0.05 9.60 -22.25
N LEU A 266 -1.02 9.40 -21.35
CA LEU A 266 -2.10 8.43 -21.56
C LEU A 266 -2.96 8.73 -22.80
N LYS A 267 -3.20 10.01 -23.10
CA LYS A 267 -3.92 10.42 -24.33
C LYS A 267 -3.17 10.03 -25.60
N ARG A 268 -1.83 10.06 -25.56
CA ARG A 268 -0.96 9.79 -26.71
C ARG A 268 -0.71 8.29 -26.89
N ASP A 269 -0.37 7.59 -25.81
CA ASP A 269 0.20 6.23 -25.87
C ASP A 269 -0.61 5.20 -25.05
N GLY A 270 -1.63 5.62 -24.32
CA GLY A 270 -2.33 4.76 -23.35
C GLY A 270 -3.41 3.87 -23.94
N PHE A 271 -4.10 4.29 -25.01
CA PHE A 271 -5.25 3.54 -25.53
C PHE A 271 -4.86 2.21 -26.20
N ASP A 272 -3.80 2.19 -26.98
CA ASP A 272 -3.31 1.00 -27.68
C ASP A 272 -1.84 0.79 -27.28
N PRO A 273 -1.59 0.23 -26.08
CA PRO A 273 -0.28 0.28 -25.46
C PRO A 273 0.80 -0.39 -26.31
N ALA A 274 1.97 0.23 -26.41
CA ALA A 274 3.16 -0.43 -26.93
C ALA A 274 3.59 -1.60 -26.03
N ASN A 275 4.59 -2.36 -26.47
CA ASN A 275 5.16 -3.46 -25.71
C ASN A 275 5.76 -2.96 -24.39
N GLN A 276 5.12 -3.27 -23.26
CA GLN A 276 5.55 -2.92 -21.91
C GLN A 276 5.08 -3.99 -20.91
N LEU A 277 5.61 -3.93 -19.69
CA LEU A 277 5.07 -4.67 -18.54
C LEU A 277 3.82 -3.98 -17.99
N SER A 278 2.99 -4.77 -17.33
CA SER A 278 1.97 -4.34 -16.38
C SER A 278 2.29 -4.95 -15.01
N THR A 279 1.48 -4.65 -14.00
CA THR A 279 1.62 -5.28 -12.67
C THR A 279 1.54 -6.82 -12.73
N ASP A 280 0.85 -7.38 -13.73
CA ASP A 280 0.90 -8.81 -14.06
C ASP A 280 2.21 -9.18 -14.80
N ASP A 281 3.37 -8.78 -14.26
CA ASP A 281 4.67 -8.89 -14.92
C ASP A 281 5.10 -10.36 -15.17
N PHE A 282 4.54 -11.31 -14.43
CA PHE A 282 4.66 -12.74 -14.67
C PHE A 282 4.20 -13.18 -16.07
N ALA A 283 3.33 -12.39 -16.72
CA ALA A 283 2.90 -12.62 -18.11
C ALA A 283 3.92 -12.12 -19.14
N GLY A 284 4.98 -11.44 -18.71
CA GLY A 284 5.97 -10.80 -19.55
C GLY A 284 5.46 -9.53 -20.23
N HIS A 285 6.27 -8.99 -21.15
CA HIS A 285 5.88 -7.81 -21.92
C HIS A 285 4.73 -8.13 -22.85
N LEU A 286 3.72 -7.25 -22.87
CA LEU A 286 2.53 -7.47 -23.67
C LEU A 286 2.09 -6.18 -24.36
N ALA A 287 2.33 -6.12 -25.67
CA ALA A 287 1.78 -5.07 -26.52
C ALA A 287 0.25 -5.20 -26.63
N ARG A 288 -0.44 -4.07 -26.84
CA ARG A 288 -1.87 -4.00 -27.15
C ARG A 288 -2.75 -4.63 -26.07
N ASN A 289 -2.27 -4.64 -24.82
CA ASN A 289 -2.95 -5.20 -23.65
C ASN A 289 -4.28 -4.46 -23.38
N THR A 290 -5.39 -5.20 -23.41
CA THR A 290 -6.73 -4.61 -23.29
C THR A 290 -7.03 -4.13 -21.87
N ASN A 291 -6.54 -4.81 -20.83
CA ASN A 291 -6.72 -4.38 -19.45
C ASN A 291 -5.93 -3.10 -19.14
N LEU A 292 -4.71 -3.00 -19.66
CA LEU A 292 -3.89 -1.80 -19.53
C LEU A 292 -4.50 -0.60 -20.28
N SER A 293 -5.14 -0.86 -21.42
CA SER A 293 -5.96 0.14 -22.11
C SER A 293 -7.15 0.62 -21.26
N VAL A 294 -7.86 -0.29 -20.54
CA VAL A 294 -8.91 0.12 -19.58
C VAL A 294 -8.33 1.05 -18.52
N LYS A 295 -7.14 0.74 -17.98
CA LYS A 295 -6.47 1.60 -17.00
C LYS A 295 -6.21 3.00 -17.55
N ALA A 296 -5.71 3.10 -18.78
CA ALA A 296 -5.49 4.40 -19.43
C ALA A 296 -6.81 5.20 -19.56
N ILE A 297 -7.90 4.55 -19.98
CA ILE A 297 -9.23 5.17 -20.09
C ILE A 297 -9.72 5.65 -18.72
N MET A 298 -9.52 4.85 -17.66
CA MET A 298 -9.86 5.24 -16.28
C MET A 298 -9.01 6.42 -15.80
N GLY A 299 -7.70 6.44 -16.08
CA GLY A 299 -6.83 7.58 -15.74
C GLY A 299 -7.27 8.89 -16.43
N ILE A 300 -7.64 8.82 -17.71
CA ILE A 300 -8.18 9.96 -18.47
C ILE A 300 -9.50 10.45 -17.86
N ALA A 301 -10.41 9.53 -17.52
CA ALA A 301 -11.68 9.88 -16.87
C ALA A 301 -11.47 10.51 -15.47
N CYS A 302 -10.55 9.97 -14.69
CA CYS A 302 -10.18 10.48 -13.37
C CYS A 302 -9.64 11.91 -13.46
N TYR A 303 -8.80 12.22 -14.46
CA TYR A 303 -8.35 13.58 -14.71
C TYR A 303 -9.52 14.53 -15.02
N GLY A 304 -10.49 14.08 -15.83
CA GLY A 304 -11.72 14.84 -16.08
C GLY A 304 -12.54 15.10 -14.81
N GLN A 305 -12.68 14.10 -13.93
CA GLN A 305 -13.35 14.25 -12.64
C GLN A 305 -12.62 15.27 -11.74
N LEU A 306 -11.29 15.18 -11.64
CA LEU A 306 -10.46 16.12 -10.87
C LEU A 306 -10.59 17.55 -11.39
N ALA A 307 -10.55 17.75 -12.72
CA ALA A 307 -10.75 19.06 -13.34
C ALA A 307 -12.11 19.66 -12.96
N GLY A 308 -13.17 18.85 -12.95
CA GLY A 308 -14.51 19.29 -12.54
C GLY A 308 -14.53 19.73 -11.07
N GLN A 309 -13.85 18.99 -10.19
CA GLN A 309 -13.72 19.35 -8.77
C GLN A 309 -12.89 20.63 -8.56
N LEU A 310 -11.94 20.91 -9.45
CA LEU A 310 -11.18 22.18 -9.48
C LEU A 310 -11.98 23.36 -10.07
N GLY A 311 -13.18 23.13 -10.60
CA GLY A 311 -14.00 24.14 -11.27
C GLY A 311 -13.70 24.34 -12.76
N ASP A 312 -12.77 23.56 -13.34
CA ASP A 312 -12.47 23.59 -14.78
C ASP A 312 -13.43 22.67 -15.56
N THR A 313 -14.65 23.19 -15.78
CA THR A 313 -15.72 22.47 -16.48
C THR A 313 -15.38 22.14 -17.93
N LYS A 314 -14.53 22.93 -18.58
CA LYS A 314 -14.10 22.71 -19.97
C LYS A 314 -13.21 21.47 -20.04
N THR A 315 -12.16 21.42 -19.24
CA THR A 315 -11.28 20.25 -19.18
C THR A 315 -12.02 19.02 -18.67
N ALA A 316 -12.91 19.16 -17.69
CA ALA A 316 -13.74 18.06 -17.22
C ALA A 316 -14.55 17.42 -18.36
N THR A 317 -15.22 18.26 -19.17
CA THR A 317 -16.05 17.81 -20.30
C THR A 317 -15.20 17.17 -21.39
N GLU A 318 -14.07 17.77 -21.75
CA GLU A 318 -13.15 17.24 -22.76
C GLU A 318 -12.69 15.82 -22.40
N TYR A 319 -12.13 15.65 -21.20
CA TYR A 319 -11.51 14.39 -20.80
C TYR A 319 -12.53 13.29 -20.50
N THR A 320 -13.68 13.64 -19.92
CA THR A 320 -14.78 12.67 -19.71
C THR A 320 -15.37 12.20 -21.04
N THR A 321 -15.53 13.09 -22.02
CA THR A 321 -16.02 12.73 -23.36
C THR A 321 -15.02 11.84 -24.07
N LEU A 322 -13.74 12.20 -24.04
CA LEU A 322 -12.67 11.38 -24.59
C LEU A 322 -12.66 9.97 -23.98
N ALA A 323 -12.72 9.86 -22.66
CA ALA A 323 -12.74 8.55 -22.01
C ALA A 323 -13.93 7.68 -22.45
N ARG A 324 -15.12 8.27 -22.61
CA ARG A 324 -16.31 7.55 -23.11
C ARG A 324 -16.16 7.10 -24.56
N ASP A 325 -15.57 7.93 -25.41
CA ASP A 325 -15.36 7.56 -26.82
C ASP A 325 -14.28 6.49 -26.96
N LEU A 326 -13.22 6.55 -26.14
CA LEU A 326 -12.24 5.47 -26.03
C LEU A 326 -12.87 4.19 -25.48
N ALA A 327 -13.77 4.24 -24.49
CA ALA A 327 -14.48 3.07 -23.99
C ALA A 327 -15.34 2.40 -25.07
N LYS A 328 -16.08 3.17 -25.87
CA LYS A 328 -16.85 2.64 -27.02
C LYS A 328 -15.93 1.94 -28.02
N ARG A 329 -14.80 2.56 -28.35
CA ARG A 329 -13.80 1.98 -29.26
C ARG A 329 -13.16 0.72 -28.67
N TRP A 330 -12.85 0.74 -27.38
CA TRP A 330 -12.31 -0.41 -26.65
C TRP A 330 -13.24 -1.61 -26.74
N ILE A 331 -14.54 -1.42 -26.52
CA ILE A 331 -15.55 -2.49 -26.60
C ILE A 331 -15.52 -3.11 -28.00
N GLN A 332 -15.55 -2.30 -29.07
CA GLN A 332 -15.51 -2.79 -30.45
C GLN A 332 -14.22 -3.58 -30.76
N MET A 333 -13.08 -3.08 -30.28
CA MET A 333 -11.77 -3.67 -30.56
C MET A 333 -11.48 -4.91 -29.72
N ALA A 334 -11.93 -4.98 -28.46
CA ALA A 334 -11.58 -6.04 -27.53
C ALA A 334 -12.61 -7.18 -27.48
N GLN A 335 -13.86 -6.96 -27.89
CA GLN A 335 -14.93 -7.97 -27.80
C GLN A 335 -14.53 -9.27 -28.51
N ASP A 336 -14.61 -10.40 -27.82
CA ASP A 336 -14.34 -11.73 -28.36
C ASP A 336 -15.42 -12.74 -27.91
N GLY A 337 -16.62 -12.59 -28.49
CA GLY A 337 -17.77 -13.43 -28.12
C GLY A 337 -18.35 -13.05 -26.76
N ASP A 338 -18.23 -13.93 -25.77
CA ASP A 338 -18.81 -13.79 -24.42
C ASP A 338 -17.85 -13.18 -23.38
N HIS A 339 -16.71 -12.66 -23.82
CA HIS A 339 -15.72 -11.93 -23.02
C HIS A 339 -14.90 -10.94 -23.89
N TYR A 340 -13.89 -10.31 -23.30
CA TYR A 340 -12.95 -9.41 -23.95
C TYR A 340 -11.54 -10.01 -23.96
N ALA A 341 -10.91 -9.97 -25.14
CA ALA A 341 -9.62 -10.58 -25.40
C ALA A 341 -8.49 -10.07 -24.49
N LEU A 342 -7.40 -10.82 -24.37
CA LEU A 342 -6.18 -10.42 -23.65
C LEU A 342 -5.50 -9.20 -24.32
N THR A 343 -5.38 -9.23 -25.65
CA THR A 343 -4.83 -8.13 -26.47
C THR A 343 -5.78 -7.79 -27.61
N PHE A 344 -5.64 -6.59 -28.18
CA PHE A 344 -6.48 -6.15 -29.32
C PHE A 344 -6.29 -6.98 -30.60
N ASP A 345 -5.27 -7.83 -30.66
CA ASP A 345 -5.07 -8.76 -31.79
C ASP A 345 -5.93 -10.02 -31.69
N LYS A 346 -6.66 -10.20 -30.58
CA LYS A 346 -7.55 -11.33 -30.29
C LYS A 346 -6.92 -12.70 -30.58
N PRO A 347 -5.78 -13.05 -29.95
CA PRO A 347 -5.31 -14.42 -29.98
C PRO A 347 -6.42 -15.38 -29.54
N ALA A 348 -6.56 -16.52 -30.22
CA ALA A 348 -7.65 -17.45 -29.96
C ALA A 348 -7.68 -17.90 -28.49
N ASN A 349 -8.87 -17.85 -27.87
CA ASN A 349 -9.12 -18.23 -26.48
C ASN A 349 -8.28 -17.43 -25.44
N SER A 350 -7.92 -16.19 -25.75
CA SER A 350 -7.12 -15.36 -24.84
C SER A 350 -8.00 -14.39 -24.04
N TRP A 351 -7.72 -14.26 -22.75
CA TRP A 351 -8.41 -13.34 -21.87
C TRP A 351 -7.54 -12.95 -20.67
N SER A 352 -7.97 -11.94 -19.93
CA SER A 352 -7.39 -11.53 -18.64
C SER A 352 -8.46 -10.85 -17.81
N GLN A 353 -8.25 -10.78 -16.50
CA GLN A 353 -9.12 -9.98 -15.65
C GLN A 353 -9.05 -8.50 -16.03
N LYS A 354 -10.20 -7.88 -16.25
CA LYS A 354 -10.34 -6.43 -16.50
C LYS A 354 -10.50 -5.68 -15.19
N TYR A 355 -9.64 -5.98 -14.21
CA TYR A 355 -9.78 -5.48 -12.84
C TYR A 355 -9.75 -3.94 -12.75
N ASN A 356 -9.14 -3.25 -13.72
CA ASN A 356 -9.15 -1.79 -13.77
C ASN A 356 -10.56 -1.19 -13.91
N LEU A 357 -11.56 -1.95 -14.40
CA LEU A 357 -12.97 -1.53 -14.46
C LEU A 357 -13.57 -1.24 -13.08
N VAL A 358 -12.99 -1.78 -12.00
CA VAL A 358 -13.49 -1.57 -10.63
C VAL A 358 -13.59 -0.07 -10.29
N TRP A 359 -12.67 0.74 -10.83
CA TRP A 359 -12.61 2.16 -10.54
C TRP A 359 -13.72 2.98 -11.20
N ASP A 360 -14.30 2.50 -12.31
CA ASP A 360 -15.48 3.13 -12.91
C ASP A 360 -16.64 3.16 -11.90
N LYS A 361 -16.83 2.04 -11.19
CA LYS A 361 -17.85 1.91 -10.13
C LYS A 361 -17.48 2.63 -8.85
N VAL A 362 -16.25 2.43 -8.34
CA VAL A 362 -15.79 3.05 -7.06
C VAL A 362 -15.83 4.58 -7.14
N LEU A 363 -15.38 5.14 -8.27
CA LEU A 363 -15.35 6.58 -8.48
C LEU A 363 -16.65 7.13 -9.08
N GLY A 364 -17.55 6.26 -9.54
CA GLY A 364 -18.82 6.66 -10.13
C GLY A 364 -18.63 7.48 -11.42
N LEU A 365 -17.66 7.08 -12.25
CA LEU A 365 -17.27 7.81 -13.45
C LEU A 365 -18.28 7.60 -14.59
N ASN A 366 -18.92 6.42 -14.63
CA ASN A 366 -19.89 6.01 -15.64
C ASN A 366 -19.33 6.15 -17.06
N ILE A 367 -18.18 5.49 -17.27
CA ILE A 367 -17.42 5.51 -18.52
C ILE A 367 -17.72 4.26 -19.35
N PHE A 368 -17.72 3.09 -18.72
CA PHE A 368 -18.09 1.84 -19.36
C PHE A 368 -19.57 1.52 -19.09
N PRO A 369 -20.30 0.97 -20.09
CA PRO A 369 -21.60 0.40 -19.84
C PRO A 369 -21.53 -0.74 -18.80
N PRO A 370 -22.50 -0.85 -17.86
CA PRO A 370 -22.49 -1.90 -16.83
C PRO A 370 -22.41 -3.33 -17.40
N GLU A 371 -22.91 -3.53 -18.62
CA GLU A 371 -22.92 -4.81 -19.33
C GLU A 371 -21.51 -5.35 -19.57
N VAL A 372 -20.50 -4.47 -19.75
CA VAL A 372 -19.09 -4.87 -19.95
C VAL A 372 -18.58 -5.66 -18.75
N ALA A 373 -18.77 -5.13 -17.53
CA ALA A 373 -18.35 -5.80 -16.31
C ALA A 373 -19.18 -7.06 -16.03
N GLN A 374 -20.49 -7.03 -16.32
CA GLN A 374 -21.36 -8.19 -16.16
C GLN A 374 -20.95 -9.36 -17.07
N GLN A 375 -20.59 -9.06 -18.32
CA GLN A 375 -20.12 -10.04 -19.28
C GLN A 375 -18.80 -10.69 -18.83
N GLU A 376 -17.80 -9.90 -18.45
CA GLU A 376 -16.53 -10.41 -17.92
C GLU A 376 -16.72 -11.29 -16.68
N LEU A 377 -17.54 -10.84 -15.71
CA LEU A 377 -17.82 -11.64 -14.51
C LEU A 377 -18.52 -12.96 -14.84
N ALA A 378 -19.49 -12.95 -15.77
CA ALA A 378 -20.16 -14.17 -16.23
C ALA A 378 -19.18 -15.15 -16.89
N PHE A 379 -18.19 -14.64 -17.62
CA PHE A 379 -17.12 -15.45 -18.18
C PHE A 379 -16.20 -16.02 -17.08
N TYR A 380 -15.73 -15.19 -16.15
CA TYR A 380 -14.85 -15.60 -15.05
C TYR A 380 -15.44 -16.70 -14.17
N LEU A 381 -16.74 -16.65 -13.90
CA LEU A 381 -17.43 -17.68 -13.10
C LEU A 381 -17.40 -19.06 -13.76
N LYS A 382 -17.27 -19.13 -15.09
CA LYS A 382 -17.11 -20.39 -15.83
C LYS A 382 -15.67 -20.91 -15.85
N HIS A 383 -14.69 -20.08 -15.47
CA HIS A 383 -13.25 -20.36 -15.61
C HIS A 383 -12.53 -20.55 -14.26
N GLN A 384 -13.28 -20.64 -13.16
CA GLN A 384 -12.70 -20.87 -11.83
C GLN A 384 -11.89 -22.18 -11.79
N GLN A 385 -10.64 -22.07 -11.34
CA GLN A 385 -9.75 -23.18 -11.06
C GLN A 385 -9.75 -23.52 -9.56
N GLN A 386 -9.05 -24.60 -9.20
CA GLN A 386 -8.95 -25.07 -7.82
C GLN A 386 -8.49 -23.98 -6.82
N TYR A 387 -7.65 -23.04 -7.27
CA TYR A 387 -7.02 -22.03 -6.42
C TYR A 387 -7.47 -20.59 -6.70
N GLY A 388 -8.50 -20.40 -7.52
CA GLY A 388 -8.96 -19.08 -7.94
C GLY A 388 -9.21 -19.00 -9.43
N LEU A 389 -9.45 -17.78 -9.92
CA LEU A 389 -9.59 -17.49 -11.34
C LEU A 389 -8.26 -17.60 -12.08
#